data_AF-A0A5C5V1I9-F1
#
_entry.id   AF-A0A5C5V1I9-F1
#
_cell.length_a   1.000
_cell.length_b   1.000
_cell.length_c   1.000
_cell.angle_alpha   90.00
_cell.angle_beta   90.00
_cell.angle_gamma   90.00
#
_symmetry.space_group_name_H-M   'P 1'
#
loop_
_entity.id
_entity.type
_entity.pdbx_description
1 polymer ?
#
loop_
_entity_poly.entity_id
_entity_poly.type
_entity_poly.pdbx_seq_one_letter_code
_entity_poly.pdbx_strand_id
1 'polypeptide(L)'
;MSDPTPPANSPPAPPPATDRDGEDQRGPSALGEAWGEIVQGSPSWLTSLVLHMVVVIVLALWSLPVLPELSKNLLLSEPSTEEESFDDFEEINLDQAELETEPVEFEVQPEVEQLAEEVSLSTFEDLTAAPTFTELSDVGLTPAAPSLPSDALGFSGVGTTGRGKMSLAAIAKAGGSAESEEAIENALKWIAEHQNPDGTWTLVHTLGPCQGRCPNPSNRPPAESVRAGTGLALLPFLGAGQTHKDGKYKRVVTRGLEALGRLGKVEDVGASWRDAIGGGAYSHGIAAIALSEAYGMTGDSSVGGFAQAAIDHIIASQGTDGGWRYAANQVPGDTSVVGWQVMALKSAYLAHLRVPPAVAAGASQFLNTVSHANGTEYSYLPSPTDPNYGPSPTRSSIGLLCRMYLGWKRDNEALREGVLKLAERGPSNNDYYYNYYASQVLFQYTGGKGAVWRDWNLKLRDQLIGQQETQGHARGSWYTDGPHNDTGGRLYMTSLATMTLEVYYRYMPIYQTDAVDKEFPE
;
A
#
# COMPACT_ATOMS: atom_id res chain seq x y z
N MET A 1 -100.69 1.84 -34.64
CA MET A 1 -101.08 0.55 -35.26
C MET A 1 -99.97 -0.44 -34.93
N SER A 2 -100.17 -1.46 -34.10
CA SER A 2 -101.35 -1.81 -33.30
C SER A 2 -100.91 -2.61 -32.05
N ASP A 3 -101.61 -2.42 -30.94
CA ASP A 3 -101.50 -3.25 -29.71
C ASP A 3 -102.07 -4.67 -29.96
N PRO A 4 -101.65 -5.73 -29.22
CA PRO A 4 -102.11 -5.89 -27.82
C PRO A 4 -101.15 -6.59 -26.81
N THR A 5 -101.66 -6.70 -25.57
CA THR A 5 -101.04 -7.13 -24.31
C THR A 5 -101.01 -8.66 -24.03
N PRO A 6 -100.30 -9.13 -22.97
CA PRO A 6 -99.96 -10.56 -22.73
C PRO A 6 -100.83 -11.28 -21.67
N PRO A 7 -100.60 -12.59 -21.43
CA PRO A 7 -100.97 -13.30 -20.19
C PRO A 7 -99.78 -13.98 -19.47
N ALA A 8 -100.04 -14.67 -18.33
CA ALA A 8 -99.02 -15.23 -17.40
C ALA A 8 -99.46 -16.57 -16.75
N ASN A 9 -98.65 -17.07 -15.78
CA ASN A 9 -98.92 -18.07 -14.69
C ASN A 9 -98.60 -19.60 -14.83
N SER A 10 -97.53 -20.02 -14.11
CA SER A 10 -97.51 -21.07 -13.05
C SER A 10 -97.32 -22.61 -13.42
N PRO A 11 -97.28 -23.61 -12.49
CA PRO A 11 -96.14 -24.58 -12.32
C PRO A 11 -96.63 -26.09 -12.15
N PRO A 12 -96.15 -27.03 -11.28
CA PRO A 12 -94.88 -27.28 -10.52
C PRO A 12 -94.31 -28.75 -10.44
N ALA A 13 -93.05 -28.92 -9.97
CA ALA A 13 -92.47 -30.10 -9.23
C ALA A 13 -92.40 -31.50 -9.94
N PRO A 14 -91.83 -32.61 -9.34
CA PRO A 14 -90.95 -32.84 -8.17
C PRO A 14 -89.65 -33.71 -8.42
N PRO A 15 -88.76 -33.94 -7.42
CA PRO A 15 -87.57 -34.88 -7.42
C PRO A 15 -87.87 -36.24 -6.68
N PRO A 16 -86.94 -37.16 -6.22
CA PRO A 16 -85.45 -37.20 -6.15
C PRO A 16 -84.77 -38.62 -6.41
N ALA A 17 -83.58 -38.90 -5.79
CA ALA A 17 -82.92 -40.21 -5.48
C ALA A 17 -82.01 -40.90 -6.57
N THR A 18 -80.97 -41.72 -6.30
CA THR A 18 -80.11 -42.09 -5.12
C THR A 18 -78.82 -42.84 -5.57
N ASP A 19 -77.81 -42.95 -4.68
CA ASP A 19 -76.72 -43.98 -4.67
C ASP A 19 -75.72 -44.02 -5.85
N ARG A 20 -74.57 -44.72 -5.77
CA ARG A 20 -73.50 -44.85 -4.75
C ARG A 20 -72.28 -45.53 -5.42
N ASP A 21 -71.15 -45.59 -4.71
CA ASP A 21 -69.90 -46.31 -5.06
C ASP A 21 -69.14 -45.79 -6.31
N GLY A 22 -67.79 -45.79 -6.35
CA GLY A 22 -66.86 -46.06 -5.26
C GLY A 22 -65.50 -46.64 -5.68
N GLU A 23 -64.68 -45.91 -6.45
CA GLU A 23 -63.27 -46.32 -6.65
C GLU A 23 -62.32 -45.14 -6.88
N ASP A 24 -61.09 -45.26 -6.37
CA ASP A 24 -60.10 -44.18 -6.25
C ASP A 24 -59.04 -44.30 -7.37
N GLN A 25 -59.09 -43.44 -8.38
CA GLN A 25 -58.02 -43.31 -9.37
C GLN A 25 -57.56 -41.85 -9.50
N ARG A 26 -56.30 -41.63 -9.11
CA ARG A 26 -55.68 -40.30 -9.08
C ARG A 26 -55.38 -39.84 -10.50
N GLY A 27 -55.95 -38.71 -10.91
CA GLY A 27 -55.51 -38.00 -12.11
C GLY A 27 -54.02 -37.59 -12.00
N PRO A 28 -53.34 -37.37 -13.14
CA PRO A 28 -51.97 -36.88 -13.13
C PRO A 28 -51.89 -35.54 -12.38
N SER A 29 -50.78 -35.31 -11.65
CA SER A 29 -50.62 -34.08 -10.88
C SER A 29 -50.41 -32.88 -11.81
N ALA A 30 -50.96 -31.71 -11.43
CA ALA A 30 -50.93 -30.48 -12.23
C ALA A 30 -49.52 -29.95 -12.60
N LEU A 31 -48.47 -30.50 -12.00
CA LEU A 31 -47.08 -30.28 -12.41
C LEU A 31 -46.81 -30.85 -13.82
N GLY A 32 -47.39 -32.00 -14.18
CA GLY A 32 -47.12 -32.67 -15.46
C GLY A 32 -47.57 -31.86 -16.67
N GLU A 33 -48.71 -31.18 -16.57
CA GLU A 33 -49.25 -30.34 -17.65
C GLU A 33 -48.43 -29.06 -17.82
N ALA A 34 -48.04 -28.41 -16.71
CA ALA A 34 -47.24 -27.19 -16.71
C ALA A 34 -45.86 -27.35 -17.39
N TRP A 35 -45.21 -28.51 -17.25
CA TRP A 35 -43.95 -28.79 -17.95
C TRP A 35 -44.16 -29.02 -19.47
N GLY A 36 -45.33 -29.49 -19.89
CA GLY A 36 -45.65 -29.74 -21.30
C GLY A 36 -45.63 -28.48 -22.15
N GLU A 37 -46.32 -27.42 -21.71
CA GLU A 37 -46.40 -26.15 -22.43
C GLU A 37 -45.04 -25.44 -22.52
N ILE A 38 -44.28 -25.43 -21.42
CA ILE A 38 -42.95 -24.78 -21.35
C ILE A 38 -41.98 -25.43 -22.36
N VAL A 39 -42.01 -26.75 -22.51
CA VAL A 39 -41.14 -27.46 -23.45
C VAL A 39 -41.57 -27.25 -24.91
N GLN A 40 -42.87 -27.13 -25.20
CA GLN A 40 -43.36 -26.88 -26.56
C GLN A 40 -43.16 -25.43 -27.03
N GLY A 41 -43.17 -24.45 -26.12
CA GLY A 41 -42.92 -23.03 -26.45
C GLY A 41 -41.44 -22.63 -26.52
N SER A 42 -40.52 -23.47 -26.05
CA SER A 42 -39.09 -23.10 -25.91
C SER A 42 -38.28 -23.31 -27.20
N PRO A 43 -37.41 -22.34 -27.60
CA PRO A 43 -36.43 -22.55 -28.66
C PRO A 43 -35.51 -23.75 -28.39
N SER A 44 -35.21 -24.54 -29.43
CA SER A 44 -34.45 -25.80 -29.31
C SER A 44 -33.01 -25.64 -28.77
N TRP A 45 -32.43 -24.45 -28.85
CA TRP A 45 -31.13 -24.16 -28.22
C TRP A 45 -31.24 -24.08 -26.69
N LEU A 46 -32.37 -23.63 -26.15
CA LEU A 46 -32.57 -23.45 -24.71
C LEU A 46 -32.80 -24.80 -24.02
N THR A 47 -33.61 -25.68 -24.63
CA THR A 47 -33.79 -27.06 -24.15
C THR A 47 -32.49 -27.86 -24.23
N SER A 48 -31.70 -27.67 -25.29
CA SER A 48 -30.35 -28.24 -25.38
C SER A 48 -29.39 -27.71 -24.30
N LEU A 49 -29.40 -26.39 -24.03
CA LEU A 49 -28.56 -25.77 -23.00
C LEU A 49 -28.87 -26.33 -21.60
N VAL A 50 -30.16 -26.42 -21.24
CA VAL A 50 -30.59 -26.98 -19.95
C VAL A 50 -30.19 -28.46 -19.83
N LEU A 51 -30.36 -29.25 -20.89
CA LEU A 51 -29.95 -30.66 -20.91
C LEU A 51 -28.44 -30.81 -20.66
N HIS A 52 -27.60 -30.02 -21.36
CA HIS A 52 -26.15 -30.05 -21.16
C HIS A 52 -25.75 -29.58 -19.76
N MET A 53 -26.41 -28.56 -19.20
CA MET A 53 -26.13 -28.09 -17.84
C MET A 53 -26.45 -29.16 -16.79
N VAL A 54 -27.56 -29.89 -16.94
CA VAL A 54 -27.90 -31.04 -16.07
C VAL A 54 -26.86 -32.16 -16.19
N VAL A 55 -26.42 -32.50 -17.42
CA VAL A 55 -25.37 -33.51 -17.64
C VAL A 55 -24.05 -33.10 -16.98
N VAL A 56 -23.64 -31.83 -17.09
CA VAL A 56 -22.43 -31.32 -16.43
C VAL A 56 -22.55 -31.39 -14.90
N ILE A 57 -23.71 -31.07 -14.32
CA ILE A 57 -23.95 -31.17 -12.87
C ILE A 57 -23.87 -32.64 -12.40
N VAL A 58 -24.47 -33.58 -13.14
CA VAL A 58 -24.41 -35.02 -12.81
C VAL A 58 -22.98 -35.55 -12.92
N LEU A 59 -22.23 -35.16 -13.95
CA LEU A 59 -20.81 -35.53 -14.10
C LEU A 59 -19.94 -34.93 -12.98
N ALA A 60 -20.17 -33.66 -12.61
CA ALA A 60 -19.47 -33.03 -11.50
C ALA A 60 -19.72 -33.77 -10.18
N LEU A 61 -20.97 -34.07 -9.85
CA LEU A 61 -21.35 -34.82 -8.64
C LEU A 61 -20.80 -36.25 -8.63
N TRP A 62 -20.68 -36.90 -9.79
CA TRP A 62 -20.07 -38.23 -9.91
C TRP A 62 -18.53 -38.21 -9.85
N SER A 63 -17.90 -37.07 -10.19
CA SER A 63 -16.44 -36.91 -10.18
C SER A 63 -15.83 -36.57 -8.81
N LEU A 64 -16.66 -36.21 -7.82
CA LEU A 64 -16.20 -35.90 -6.46
C LEU A 64 -15.83 -37.19 -5.70
N PRO A 65 -14.57 -37.35 -5.23
CA PRO A 65 -14.18 -38.51 -4.43
C PRO A 65 -14.86 -38.47 -3.07
N VAL A 66 -15.27 -39.63 -2.55
CA VAL A 66 -15.79 -39.77 -1.20
C VAL A 66 -14.68 -39.44 -0.20
N LEU A 67 -14.88 -38.38 0.59
CA LEU A 67 -13.96 -38.01 1.67
C LEU A 67 -13.94 -39.11 2.75
N PRO A 68 -12.77 -39.54 3.24
CA PRO A 68 -12.70 -40.48 4.36
C PRO A 68 -13.33 -39.88 5.62
N GLU A 69 -14.04 -40.70 6.41
CA GLU A 69 -14.54 -40.28 7.71
C GLU A 69 -13.37 -39.94 8.65
N LEU A 70 -13.39 -38.74 9.22
CA LEU A 70 -12.31 -38.27 10.09
C LEU A 70 -12.36 -38.99 11.44
N SER A 71 -11.49 -40.00 11.60
CA SER A 71 -11.41 -40.81 12.82
C SER A 71 -11.02 -39.96 14.03
N LYS A 72 -11.97 -39.69 14.93
CA LYS A 72 -11.70 -39.09 16.24
C LYS A 72 -10.82 -40.03 17.07
N ASN A 73 -9.53 -39.69 17.24
CA ASN A 73 -8.70 -40.02 18.40
C ASN A 73 -7.31 -39.38 18.27
N LEU A 74 -6.64 -39.22 19.43
CA LEU A 74 -5.40 -38.47 19.67
C LEU A 74 -5.57 -36.94 19.49
N LEU A 75 -5.05 -36.08 20.39
CA LEU A 75 -4.31 -36.32 21.63
C LEU A 75 -4.90 -35.47 22.77
N LEU A 76 -4.94 -36.04 23.99
CA LEU A 76 -5.21 -35.28 25.21
C LEU A 76 -3.92 -34.59 25.66
N SER A 77 -4.08 -33.35 26.14
CA SER A 77 -3.16 -32.71 27.07
C SER A 77 -4.01 -31.91 28.06
N GLU A 78 -4.09 -32.38 29.30
CA GLU A 78 -4.87 -31.74 30.36
C GLU A 78 -4.18 -30.44 30.82
N PRO A 79 -4.94 -29.38 31.19
CA PRO A 79 -4.36 -28.20 31.80
C PRO A 79 -4.01 -28.50 33.27
N SER A 80 -2.73 -28.42 33.61
CA SER A 80 -2.28 -28.44 35.00
C SER A 80 -2.69 -27.15 35.70
N THR A 81 -3.46 -27.26 36.78
CA THR A 81 -3.87 -26.13 37.62
C THR A 81 -2.73 -25.69 38.53
N GLU A 82 -2.27 -24.45 38.38
CA GLU A 82 -1.65 -23.70 39.46
C GLU A 82 -2.40 -22.36 39.60
N GLU A 83 -2.89 -22.09 40.80
CA GLU A 83 -3.60 -20.86 41.15
C GLU A 83 -2.60 -19.90 41.80
N GLU A 84 -2.34 -18.74 41.19
CA GLU A 84 -1.78 -17.59 41.92
C GLU A 84 -2.85 -16.49 42.05
N SER A 85 -3.27 -16.26 43.29
CA SER A 85 -4.23 -15.23 43.67
C SER A 85 -3.59 -13.85 43.69
N PHE A 86 -4.21 -12.88 43.03
CA PHE A 86 -3.95 -11.45 43.23
C PHE A 86 -5.24 -10.74 43.65
N ASP A 87 -5.62 -10.93 44.91
CA ASP A 87 -6.47 -9.97 45.62
C ASP A 87 -5.59 -8.78 46.03
N ASP A 88 -5.76 -7.64 45.36
CA ASP A 88 -5.98 -6.34 46.02
C ASP A 88 -6.38 -5.29 44.98
N PHE A 89 -7.62 -4.80 45.08
CA PHE A 89 -8.13 -3.65 44.32
C PHE A 89 -8.17 -2.44 45.24
N GLU A 90 -7.21 -1.50 45.11
CA GLU A 90 -7.38 -0.16 45.67
C GLU A 90 -8.18 0.74 44.71
N GLU A 91 -9.41 1.04 45.11
CA GLU A 91 -10.35 1.89 44.38
C GLU A 91 -10.05 3.38 44.62
N ILE A 92 -9.17 3.96 43.80
CA ILE A 92 -8.86 5.40 43.88
C ILE A 92 -10.03 6.22 43.30
N ASN A 93 -10.92 6.63 44.20
CA ASN A 93 -11.98 7.58 43.92
C ASN A 93 -11.42 9.00 43.68
N LEU A 94 -11.92 9.70 42.65
CA LEU A 94 -11.46 11.03 42.23
C LEU A 94 -12.64 11.97 42.03
N ASP A 95 -13.29 12.33 43.13
CA ASP A 95 -14.23 13.44 43.18
C ASP A 95 -13.50 14.80 43.14
N GLN A 96 -14.00 15.67 42.27
CA GLN A 96 -13.94 17.14 42.24
C GLN A 96 -12.81 17.88 43.02
N ALA A 97 -11.95 18.57 42.26
CA ALA A 97 -11.23 19.76 42.72
C ALA A 97 -11.51 20.93 41.76
N GLU A 98 -11.58 22.15 42.29
CA GLU A 98 -12.16 23.33 41.62
C GLU A 98 -11.09 24.19 40.91
N LEU A 99 -11.50 25.10 40.01
CA LEU A 99 -10.58 26.02 39.35
C LEU A 99 -10.25 27.23 40.25
N GLU A 100 -8.96 27.53 40.40
CA GLU A 100 -8.49 28.89 40.68
C GLU A 100 -7.51 29.33 39.58
N THR A 101 -7.62 30.59 39.14
CA THR A 101 -6.85 31.14 38.00
C THR A 101 -6.11 32.40 38.39
N GLU A 102 -4.77 32.32 38.47
CA GLU A 102 -3.88 33.48 38.62
C GLU A 102 -3.39 33.97 37.24
N PRO A 103 -3.57 35.25 36.89
CA PRO A 103 -3.12 35.78 35.59
C PRO A 103 -1.63 36.18 35.63
N VAL A 104 -0.82 35.59 34.76
CA VAL A 104 0.58 36.00 34.57
C VAL A 104 0.67 37.08 33.50
N GLU A 105 1.01 38.29 33.92
CA GLU A 105 1.30 39.44 33.06
C GLU A 105 2.66 39.25 32.36
N PHE A 106 2.69 39.35 31.02
CA PHE A 106 3.92 39.25 30.22
C PHE A 106 4.22 40.55 29.49
N GLU A 107 5.41 41.09 29.74
CA GLU A 107 5.90 42.36 29.22
C GLU A 107 6.29 42.26 27.74
N VAL A 108 5.88 43.24 26.92
CA VAL A 108 6.16 43.28 25.48
C VAL A 108 7.35 44.21 25.22
N GLN A 109 8.40 43.70 24.56
CA GLN A 109 9.41 44.51 23.88
C GLN A 109 9.69 43.97 22.46
N PRO A 110 10.11 44.82 21.50
CA PRO A 110 9.86 44.55 20.08
C PRO A 110 11.05 43.99 19.29
N GLU A 111 10.69 43.22 18.26
CA GLU A 111 11.18 43.30 16.87
C GLU A 111 12.65 43.73 16.60
N VAL A 112 13.41 42.80 16.01
CA VAL A 112 14.55 43.13 15.13
C VAL A 112 14.32 42.42 13.80
N GLU A 113 14.31 43.19 12.72
CA GLU A 113 13.96 42.74 11.38
C GLU A 113 15.17 42.20 10.58
N GLN A 114 14.87 41.34 9.58
CA GLN A 114 15.67 41.01 8.40
C GLN A 114 17.16 40.63 8.55
N LEU A 115 17.46 39.40 8.13
CA LEU A 115 18.22 39.21 6.87
C LEU A 115 17.96 37.82 6.30
N ALA A 116 17.28 37.76 5.14
CA ALA A 116 17.17 36.55 4.33
C ALA A 116 18.21 36.66 3.20
N GLU A 117 19.11 35.67 3.10
CA GLU A 117 20.14 35.63 2.06
C GLU A 117 19.75 34.59 0.99
N GLU A 118 19.63 35.03 -0.27
CA GLU A 118 19.19 34.19 -1.39
C GLU A 118 20.30 33.22 -1.82
N VAL A 119 20.14 31.92 -1.55
CA VAL A 119 21.06 30.89 -2.03
C VAL A 119 20.67 30.45 -3.45
N SER A 120 21.38 30.98 -4.44
CA SER A 120 21.17 30.65 -5.86
C SER A 120 21.51 29.20 -6.20
N LEU A 121 20.55 28.49 -6.81
CA LEU A 121 20.71 27.13 -7.34
C LEU A 121 21.14 27.18 -8.82
N SER A 122 22.45 27.22 -9.07
CA SER A 122 23.02 27.24 -10.42
C SER A 122 22.99 25.87 -11.13
N THR A 123 21.85 25.61 -11.77
CA THR A 123 21.71 24.99 -13.10
C THR A 123 22.34 23.61 -13.36
N PHE A 124 21.47 22.62 -13.63
CA PHE A 124 21.82 21.47 -14.46
C PHE A 124 21.63 21.83 -15.94
N GLU A 125 22.65 21.67 -16.79
CA GLU A 125 22.54 21.85 -18.24
C GLU A 125 23.11 20.66 -19.02
N ASP A 126 22.51 20.43 -20.19
CA ASP A 126 22.81 19.48 -21.26
C ASP A 126 23.15 18.00 -20.94
N LEU A 127 22.32 17.12 -21.50
CA LEU A 127 22.71 16.35 -22.69
C LEU A 127 21.46 15.74 -23.35
N THR A 128 21.29 15.94 -24.66
CA THR A 128 20.13 15.42 -25.41
C THR A 128 20.55 14.53 -26.59
N ALA A 129 20.03 13.29 -26.60
CA ALA A 129 20.03 12.41 -27.77
C ALA A 129 18.88 11.37 -27.66
N ALA A 130 18.22 11.15 -28.78
CA ALA A 130 17.22 10.11 -29.07
C ALA A 130 17.46 9.68 -30.55
N PRO A 131 16.88 8.59 -31.10
CA PRO A 131 15.71 7.81 -30.70
C PRO A 131 16.08 6.29 -30.55
N THR A 132 15.22 5.26 -30.49
CA THR A 132 13.91 4.97 -31.11
C THR A 132 13.01 4.07 -30.25
N PHE A 133 11.70 4.15 -30.49
CA PHE A 133 10.70 3.23 -29.93
C PHE A 133 10.69 1.92 -30.70
N THR A 134 10.52 0.81 -29.98
CA THR A 134 10.15 -0.51 -30.52
C THR A 134 8.87 -0.96 -29.82
N GLU A 135 7.86 -1.41 -30.57
CA GLU A 135 6.59 -1.92 -30.02
C GLU A 135 6.84 -3.22 -29.25
N LEU A 136 6.21 -3.36 -28.06
CA LEU A 136 6.40 -4.52 -27.20
C LEU A 136 5.47 -5.69 -27.56
N SER A 137 5.90 -6.46 -28.57
CA SER A 137 5.55 -7.86 -28.75
C SER A 137 6.83 -8.70 -28.84
N ASP A 138 6.80 -9.92 -28.29
CA ASP A 138 7.94 -10.86 -28.18
C ASP A 138 9.20 -10.35 -27.43
N VAL A 139 9.04 -10.02 -26.15
CA VAL A 139 10.14 -10.24 -25.17
C VAL A 139 9.98 -11.64 -24.58
N GLY A 140 10.92 -12.53 -24.88
CA GLY A 140 10.83 -13.96 -24.58
C GLY A 140 10.81 -14.26 -23.07
N LEU A 141 9.66 -14.68 -22.55
CA LEU A 141 9.50 -15.11 -21.16
C LEU A 141 10.27 -16.42 -20.90
N THR A 142 11.35 -16.35 -20.11
CA THR A 142 11.90 -17.54 -19.46
C THR A 142 10.95 -17.98 -18.33
N PRO A 143 10.62 -19.28 -18.18
CA PRO A 143 9.70 -19.72 -17.14
C PRO A 143 10.23 -19.40 -15.74
N ALA A 144 9.46 -18.67 -14.95
CA ALA A 144 9.67 -18.57 -13.51
C ALA A 144 9.48 -19.95 -12.86
N ALA A 145 10.11 -20.15 -11.69
CA ALA A 145 9.98 -21.38 -10.92
C ALA A 145 8.50 -21.67 -10.56
N PRO A 146 8.09 -22.95 -10.42
CA PRO A 146 6.70 -23.32 -10.19
C PRO A 146 6.12 -22.63 -8.94
N SER A 147 4.98 -21.98 -9.12
CA SER A 147 4.29 -21.22 -8.08
C SER A 147 3.85 -22.14 -6.93
N LEU A 148 4.27 -21.81 -5.70
CA LEU A 148 3.71 -22.40 -4.48
C LEU A 148 2.25 -21.96 -4.30
N PRO A 149 1.38 -22.81 -3.70
CA PRO A 149 0.01 -22.43 -3.38
C PRO A 149 -0.05 -21.23 -2.41
N SER A 150 -0.94 -20.28 -2.70
CA SER A 150 -1.21 -19.09 -1.88
C SER A 150 -1.48 -19.37 -0.40
N ASP A 151 -2.05 -20.55 -0.13
CA ASP A 151 -2.63 -20.89 1.17
C ASP A 151 -1.54 -21.15 2.22
N ALA A 152 -0.31 -21.47 1.79
CA ALA A 152 0.87 -21.57 2.64
C ALA A 152 1.33 -20.21 3.23
N LEU A 153 0.83 -19.08 2.69
CA LEU A 153 1.15 -17.71 3.13
C LEU A 153 0.10 -17.13 4.11
N GLY A 154 -0.81 -17.96 4.63
CA GLY A 154 -1.77 -17.56 5.66
C GLY A 154 -2.68 -16.41 5.23
N PHE A 155 -3.04 -16.34 3.95
CA PHE A 155 -3.76 -15.20 3.34
C PHE A 155 -5.25 -15.47 3.08
N SER A 156 -5.92 -16.05 4.08
CA SER A 156 -7.39 -16.20 4.08
C SER A 156 -8.09 -14.86 4.40
N GLY A 157 -8.90 -14.38 3.47
CA GLY A 157 -9.67 -13.14 3.60
C GLY A 157 -11.16 -13.37 3.75
N VAL A 158 -11.76 -12.78 4.79
CA VAL A 158 -13.21 -12.51 4.91
C VAL A 158 -13.33 -11.05 5.37
N GLY A 159 -14.40 -10.35 4.97
CA GLY A 159 -14.48 -8.87 5.02
C GLY A 159 -14.21 -8.23 6.39
N THR A 160 -13.76 -6.98 6.45
CA THR A 160 -14.21 -5.87 5.57
C THR A 160 -13.11 -5.00 4.91
N THR A 161 -13.32 -4.67 3.62
CA THR A 161 -12.74 -3.49 2.94
C THR A 161 -11.20 -3.36 2.91
N GLY A 162 -10.46 -4.42 2.58
CA GLY A 162 -9.00 -4.38 2.38
C GLY A 162 -8.15 -4.17 3.64
N ARG A 163 -8.76 -3.84 4.79
CA ARG A 163 -8.11 -3.77 6.11
C ARG A 163 -7.90 -5.17 6.72
N GLY A 164 -7.04 -5.96 6.09
CA GLY A 164 -6.78 -7.34 6.49
C GLY A 164 -5.99 -7.48 7.80
N LYS A 165 -6.43 -8.41 8.65
CA LYS A 165 -5.67 -9.03 9.76
C LYS A 165 -5.35 -8.16 10.99
N MET A 166 -4.98 -6.88 10.87
CA MET A 166 -4.75 -6.04 12.05
C MET A 166 -6.06 -5.43 12.56
N SER A 167 -6.44 -5.75 13.81
CA SER A 167 -7.63 -5.16 14.45
C SER A 167 -7.35 -3.71 14.88
N LEU A 168 -8.42 -2.90 15.03
CA LEU A 168 -8.29 -1.53 15.56
C LEU A 168 -7.58 -1.48 16.92
N ALA A 169 -7.76 -2.50 17.76
CA ALA A 169 -7.05 -2.63 19.04
C ALA A 169 -5.53 -2.88 18.87
N ALA A 170 -5.11 -3.56 17.80
CA ALA A 170 -3.70 -3.75 17.48
C ALA A 170 -3.07 -2.51 16.83
N ILE A 171 -3.81 -1.77 15.98
CA ILE A 171 -3.40 -0.45 15.48
C ILE A 171 -3.20 0.52 16.65
N ALA A 172 -4.17 0.59 17.57
CA ALA A 172 -4.08 1.41 18.78
C ALA A 172 -2.91 0.99 19.70
N LYS A 173 -2.65 -0.32 19.85
CA LYS A 173 -1.52 -0.86 20.63
C LYS A 173 -0.15 -0.55 20.03
N ALA A 174 -0.05 -0.46 18.69
CA ALA A 174 1.15 -0.01 17.99
C ALA A 174 1.29 1.54 18.00
N GLY A 175 0.16 2.25 18.19
CA GLY A 175 0.08 3.65 18.58
C GLY A 175 -0.67 4.57 17.61
N GLY A 176 -1.39 4.02 16.62
CA GLY A 176 -2.37 4.79 15.84
C GLY A 176 -3.57 5.22 16.68
N SER A 177 -4.40 6.11 16.16
CA SER A 177 -5.64 6.59 16.77
C SER A 177 -6.78 6.67 15.75
N ALA A 178 -8.01 6.97 16.18
CA ALA A 178 -9.14 7.12 15.26
C ALA A 178 -8.91 8.29 14.29
N GLU A 179 -8.28 9.36 14.79
CA GLU A 179 -7.94 10.58 14.06
C GLU A 179 -6.81 10.33 13.05
N SER A 180 -5.82 9.48 13.36
CA SER A 180 -4.81 9.10 12.35
C SER A 180 -5.40 8.22 11.25
N GLU A 181 -6.31 7.30 11.58
CA GLU A 181 -7.02 6.49 10.59
C GLU A 181 -7.94 7.34 9.70
N GLU A 182 -8.63 8.34 10.27
CA GLU A 182 -9.41 9.31 9.47
C GLU A 182 -8.50 10.17 8.57
N ALA A 183 -7.34 10.61 9.07
CA ALA A 183 -6.38 11.36 8.25
C ALA A 183 -5.89 10.51 7.06
N ILE A 184 -5.61 9.22 7.27
CA ILE A 184 -5.23 8.27 6.21
C ILE A 184 -6.40 8.02 5.24
N GLU A 185 -7.64 7.81 5.71
CA GLU A 185 -8.80 7.65 4.81
C GLU A 185 -9.07 8.89 3.96
N ASN A 186 -8.91 10.11 4.53
CA ASN A 186 -9.00 11.37 3.79
C ASN A 186 -7.85 11.51 2.76
N ALA A 187 -6.63 11.07 3.10
CA ALA A 187 -5.48 11.10 2.20
C ALA A 187 -5.64 10.17 0.98
N LEU A 188 -6.01 8.91 1.23
CA LEU A 188 -6.29 7.93 0.17
C LEU A 188 -7.43 8.40 -0.75
N LYS A 189 -8.44 9.09 -0.18
CA LYS A 189 -9.50 9.73 -0.95
C LYS A 189 -8.94 10.85 -1.82
N TRP A 190 -8.17 11.78 -1.25
CA TRP A 190 -7.59 12.91 -1.99
C TRP A 190 -6.69 12.43 -3.13
N ILE A 191 -5.81 11.46 -2.90
CA ILE A 191 -4.95 10.86 -3.94
C ILE A 191 -5.82 10.25 -5.05
N ALA A 192 -6.89 9.50 -4.70
CA ALA A 192 -7.80 8.92 -5.70
C ALA A 192 -8.50 9.97 -6.56
N GLU A 193 -8.92 11.10 -5.98
CA GLU A 193 -9.55 12.22 -6.68
C GLU A 193 -8.56 12.99 -7.59
N HIS A 194 -7.24 12.78 -7.42
CA HIS A 194 -6.17 13.39 -8.22
C HIS A 194 -5.60 12.48 -9.33
N GLN A 195 -6.18 11.29 -9.57
CA GLN A 195 -5.73 10.38 -10.65
C GLN A 195 -6.13 10.92 -12.04
N ASN A 196 -5.18 10.97 -12.98
CA ASN A 196 -5.42 11.40 -14.36
C ASN A 196 -6.38 10.45 -15.12
N PRO A 197 -6.98 10.88 -16.25
CA PRO A 197 -7.84 10.04 -17.09
C PRO A 197 -7.18 8.77 -17.64
N ASP A 198 -5.85 8.77 -17.81
CA ASP A 198 -5.07 7.60 -18.24
C ASP A 198 -4.64 6.66 -17.09
N GLY A 199 -4.85 7.07 -15.83
CA GLY A 199 -4.45 6.32 -14.63
C GLY A 199 -3.15 6.81 -13.97
N THR A 200 -2.43 7.75 -14.57
CA THR A 200 -1.20 8.32 -13.98
C THR A 200 -1.49 9.31 -12.84
N TRP A 201 -0.45 9.66 -12.10
CA TRP A 201 -0.36 10.90 -11.31
C TRP A 201 0.90 11.67 -11.71
N THR A 202 0.96 12.95 -11.34
CA THR A 202 2.13 13.82 -11.50
C THR A 202 2.32 14.62 -10.22
N LEU A 203 3.55 15.01 -9.89
CA LEU A 203 3.83 15.84 -8.71
C LEU A 203 3.29 17.29 -8.86
N VAL A 204 2.86 17.66 -10.07
CA VAL A 204 2.57 19.05 -10.47
C VAL A 204 1.07 19.38 -10.43
N HIS A 205 0.17 18.39 -10.39
CA HIS A 205 -1.30 18.56 -10.21
C HIS A 205 -2.08 19.55 -11.12
N THR A 206 -1.42 20.18 -12.10
CA THR A 206 -2.06 21.08 -13.09
C THR A 206 -2.93 20.34 -14.10
N LEU A 207 -2.79 19.02 -14.19
CA LEU A 207 -3.48 18.15 -15.14
C LEU A 207 -4.65 17.38 -14.48
N GLY A 208 -5.35 16.58 -15.29
CA GLY A 208 -6.37 15.64 -14.83
C GLY A 208 -7.59 16.31 -14.17
N PRO A 209 -8.25 15.64 -13.22
CA PRO A 209 -9.41 16.19 -12.51
C PRO A 209 -9.09 17.45 -11.71
N CYS A 210 -7.87 17.60 -11.21
CA CYS A 210 -7.47 18.70 -10.34
C CYS A 210 -7.43 20.06 -11.05
N GLN A 211 -6.94 20.09 -12.30
CA GLN A 211 -6.89 21.31 -13.13
C GLN A 211 -6.16 22.49 -12.45
N GLY A 212 -5.17 22.21 -11.59
CA GLY A 212 -4.43 23.23 -10.85
C GLY A 212 -5.20 23.89 -9.69
N ARG A 213 -6.32 23.30 -9.22
CA ARG A 213 -7.09 23.83 -8.08
C ARG A 213 -6.44 23.59 -6.71
N CYS A 214 -5.44 22.71 -6.62
CA CYS A 214 -4.61 22.58 -5.43
C CYS A 214 -3.44 23.59 -5.46
N PRO A 215 -3.22 24.34 -4.37
CA PRO A 215 -1.99 25.13 -4.22
C PRO A 215 -0.79 24.23 -3.97
N ASN A 216 0.41 24.80 -4.12
CA ASN A 216 1.70 24.13 -3.92
C ASN A 216 1.92 22.89 -4.83
N PRO A 217 1.80 23.04 -6.16
CA PRO A 217 2.30 22.04 -7.10
C PRO A 217 3.83 21.93 -7.00
N SER A 218 4.41 20.83 -7.46
CA SER A 218 5.86 20.74 -7.68
C SER A 218 6.35 21.83 -8.64
N ASN A 219 7.54 22.37 -8.37
CA ASN A 219 8.25 23.33 -9.23
C ASN A 219 8.73 22.72 -10.57
N ARG A 220 8.62 21.39 -10.76
CA ARG A 220 9.08 20.67 -11.95
C ARG A 220 8.07 20.68 -13.10
N PRO A 221 8.52 20.49 -14.35
CA PRO A 221 7.61 20.20 -15.46
C PRO A 221 6.84 18.88 -15.24
N PRO A 222 5.54 18.78 -15.60
CA PRO A 222 4.76 17.55 -15.38
C PRO A 222 5.42 16.29 -15.95
N ALA A 223 6.07 16.40 -17.11
CA ALA A 223 6.75 15.30 -17.80
C ALA A 223 7.99 14.73 -17.07
N GLU A 224 8.59 15.48 -16.12
CA GLU A 224 9.71 15.02 -15.28
C GLU A 224 9.23 14.28 -14.01
N SER A 225 7.91 14.09 -13.86
CA SER A 225 7.31 13.68 -12.57
C SER A 225 6.26 12.57 -12.65
N VAL A 226 6.05 11.97 -13.84
CA VAL A 226 4.91 11.06 -14.08
C VAL A 226 5.12 9.70 -13.40
N ARG A 227 6.34 9.14 -13.44
CA ARG A 227 6.65 7.86 -12.81
C ARG A 227 6.87 8.04 -11.31
N ALA A 228 7.57 9.09 -10.89
CA ALA A 228 7.66 9.47 -9.48
C ALA A 228 6.26 9.66 -8.86
N GLY A 229 5.40 10.47 -9.48
CA GLY A 229 4.05 10.74 -9.00
C GLY A 229 3.15 9.51 -9.00
N THR A 230 3.15 8.72 -10.09
CA THR A 230 2.32 7.50 -10.17
C THR A 230 2.77 6.44 -9.15
N GLY A 231 4.07 6.27 -8.94
CA GLY A 231 4.61 5.36 -7.92
C GLY A 231 4.28 5.85 -6.50
N LEU A 232 4.56 7.12 -6.17
CA LEU A 232 4.26 7.70 -4.85
C LEU A 232 2.76 7.68 -4.53
N ALA A 233 1.88 7.84 -5.52
CA ALA A 233 0.44 7.75 -5.33
C ALA A 233 -0.05 6.31 -5.07
N LEU A 234 0.63 5.30 -5.62
CA LEU A 234 0.29 3.89 -5.40
C LEU A 234 0.71 3.36 -4.02
N LEU A 235 1.84 3.83 -3.48
CA LEU A 235 2.41 3.27 -2.26
C LEU A 235 1.49 3.38 -1.02
N PRO A 236 0.75 4.48 -0.76
CA PRO A 236 -0.27 4.52 0.30
C PRO A 236 -1.41 3.52 0.10
N PHE A 237 -1.93 3.36 -1.13
CA PHE A 237 -3.01 2.38 -1.37
C PHE A 237 -2.55 0.96 -1.00
N LEU A 238 -1.34 0.57 -1.39
CA LEU A 238 -0.74 -0.72 -1.05
C LEU A 238 -0.48 -0.83 0.47
N GLY A 239 -0.02 0.25 1.11
CA GLY A 239 0.15 0.34 2.56
C GLY A 239 -1.14 0.17 3.36
N ALA A 240 -2.26 0.64 2.82
CA ALA A 240 -3.60 0.46 3.38
C ALA A 240 -4.32 -0.81 2.87
N GLY A 241 -3.59 -1.77 2.30
CA GLY A 241 -4.11 -3.09 1.88
C GLY A 241 -4.96 -3.08 0.60
N GLN A 242 -5.03 -1.94 -0.10
CA GLN A 242 -5.83 -1.74 -1.30
C GLN A 242 -5.00 -2.15 -2.53
N THR A 243 -5.47 -3.15 -3.27
CA THR A 243 -4.77 -3.73 -4.42
C THR A 243 -5.63 -3.65 -5.68
N HIS A 244 -5.06 -3.99 -6.84
CA HIS A 244 -5.85 -4.18 -8.06
C HIS A 244 -6.72 -5.46 -8.02
N LYS A 245 -6.64 -6.28 -6.96
CA LYS A 245 -7.49 -7.48 -6.75
C LYS A 245 -8.58 -7.27 -5.71
N ASP A 246 -8.34 -6.56 -4.62
CA ASP A 246 -9.32 -6.27 -3.55
C ASP A 246 -9.17 -4.85 -2.97
N GLY A 247 -10.24 -4.34 -2.36
CA GLY A 247 -10.28 -3.05 -1.66
C GLY A 247 -11.21 -2.01 -2.29
N LYS A 248 -11.55 -0.98 -1.51
CA LYS A 248 -12.36 0.19 -1.90
C LYS A 248 -11.78 0.90 -3.12
N TYR A 249 -10.46 1.03 -3.17
CA TYR A 249 -9.74 1.74 -4.22
C TYR A 249 -9.27 0.84 -5.39
N LYS A 250 -9.76 -0.39 -5.50
CA LYS A 250 -9.34 -1.39 -6.51
C LYS A 250 -9.16 -0.81 -7.92
N ARG A 251 -10.16 -0.11 -8.45
CA ARG A 251 -10.13 0.50 -9.80
C ARG A 251 -9.07 1.59 -9.96
N VAL A 252 -8.75 2.32 -8.88
CA VAL A 252 -7.71 3.37 -8.87
C VAL A 252 -6.33 2.70 -8.94
N VAL A 253 -6.11 1.67 -8.13
CA VAL A 253 -4.86 0.88 -8.11
C VAL A 253 -4.64 0.14 -9.43
N THR A 254 -5.67 -0.52 -9.99
CA THR A 254 -5.59 -1.17 -11.31
C THR A 254 -5.09 -0.20 -12.38
N ARG A 255 -5.73 0.98 -12.52
CA ARG A 255 -5.36 2.00 -13.51
C ARG A 255 -3.96 2.56 -13.29
N GLY A 256 -3.50 2.65 -12.03
CA GLY A 256 -2.15 3.09 -11.69
C GLY A 256 -1.08 2.07 -12.07
N LEU A 257 -1.31 0.78 -11.82
CA LEU A 257 -0.40 -0.29 -12.21
C LEU A 257 -0.37 -0.49 -13.74
N GLU A 258 -1.53 -0.41 -14.41
CA GLU A 258 -1.62 -0.33 -15.88
C GLU A 258 -0.82 0.86 -16.42
N ALA A 259 -0.89 2.02 -15.75
CA ALA A 259 -0.13 3.20 -16.15
C ALA A 259 1.38 3.04 -15.93
N LEU A 260 1.83 2.45 -14.82
CA LEU A 260 3.24 2.08 -14.64
C LEU A 260 3.70 1.09 -15.73
N GLY A 261 2.92 0.05 -16.03
CA GLY A 261 3.26 -0.91 -17.09
C GLY A 261 3.49 -0.25 -18.46
N ARG A 262 2.69 0.77 -18.81
CA ARG A 262 2.88 1.58 -20.04
C ARG A 262 4.00 2.62 -19.97
N LEU A 263 4.45 2.99 -18.76
CA LEU A 263 5.50 4.00 -18.55
C LEU A 263 6.92 3.41 -18.52
N GLY A 264 7.05 2.09 -18.29
CA GLY A 264 8.33 1.39 -18.33
C GLY A 264 8.94 1.40 -19.74
N LYS A 265 10.24 1.66 -19.83
CA LYS A 265 11.02 1.57 -21.07
C LYS A 265 11.90 0.33 -20.99
N VAL A 266 11.83 -0.59 -21.94
CA VAL A 266 12.78 -1.73 -21.97
C VAL A 266 14.17 -1.21 -22.35
N GLU A 267 15.18 -1.72 -21.65
CA GLU A 267 16.61 -1.42 -21.83
C GLU A 267 17.35 -2.75 -22.14
N ASP A 268 18.67 -2.71 -22.38
CA ASP A 268 19.49 -3.93 -22.58
C ASP A 268 19.38 -4.94 -21.42
N VAL A 269 19.11 -4.46 -20.20
CA VAL A 269 18.81 -5.27 -19.02
C VAL A 269 17.62 -4.66 -18.27
N GLY A 270 16.54 -5.42 -18.18
CA GLY A 270 15.32 -5.02 -17.48
C GLY A 270 14.54 -3.91 -18.17
N ALA A 271 13.88 -3.07 -17.39
CA ALA A 271 13.14 -1.91 -17.87
C ALA A 271 13.25 -0.74 -16.90
N SER A 272 13.41 0.47 -17.42
CA SER A 272 13.61 1.70 -16.66
C SER A 272 12.32 2.48 -16.44
N TRP A 273 12.10 2.87 -15.18
CA TRP A 273 11.11 3.86 -14.75
C TRP A 273 11.76 5.21 -14.39
N ARG A 274 12.88 5.54 -15.03
CA ARG A 274 13.49 6.88 -14.93
C ARG A 274 12.66 7.90 -15.72
N ASP A 275 12.10 8.88 -15.01
CA ASP A 275 11.59 10.12 -15.61
C ASP A 275 12.73 10.93 -16.26
N ALA A 276 12.37 11.90 -17.10
CA ALA A 276 13.35 12.70 -17.84
C ALA A 276 14.04 13.73 -16.94
N ILE A 277 15.34 13.96 -17.19
CA ILE A 277 16.17 14.99 -16.54
C ILE A 277 16.44 14.67 -15.04
N GLY A 278 17.25 15.50 -14.37
CA GLY A 278 17.94 15.19 -13.11
C GLY A 278 17.01 14.75 -11.97
N GLY A 279 17.17 13.49 -11.55
CA GLY A 279 16.38 12.86 -10.48
C GLY A 279 15.82 11.48 -10.84
N GLY A 280 15.85 11.07 -12.11
CA GLY A 280 15.18 9.85 -12.60
C GLY A 280 15.44 8.53 -11.81
N ALA A 281 16.59 8.37 -11.14
CA ALA A 281 16.84 7.21 -10.28
C ALA A 281 15.87 7.10 -9.09
N TYR A 282 15.36 8.23 -8.57
CA TYR A 282 14.30 8.26 -7.57
C TYR A 282 12.98 7.73 -8.14
N SER A 283 12.53 8.26 -9.29
CA SER A 283 11.31 7.78 -9.95
C SER A 283 11.35 6.29 -10.27
N HIS A 284 12.55 5.76 -10.59
CA HIS A 284 12.77 4.34 -10.79
C HIS A 284 12.59 3.53 -9.51
N GLY A 285 13.31 3.87 -8.44
CA GLY A 285 13.25 3.15 -7.17
C GLY A 285 11.84 3.15 -6.56
N ILE A 286 11.16 4.30 -6.59
CA ILE A 286 9.76 4.46 -6.17
C ILE A 286 8.83 3.53 -6.96
N ALA A 287 8.93 3.50 -8.30
CA ALA A 287 8.11 2.62 -9.14
C ALA A 287 8.44 1.14 -8.93
N ALA A 288 9.72 0.80 -8.72
CA ALA A 288 10.17 -0.57 -8.45
C ALA A 288 9.65 -1.10 -7.11
N ILE A 289 9.59 -0.27 -6.06
CA ILE A 289 8.89 -0.60 -4.80
C ILE A 289 7.40 -0.84 -5.09
N ALA A 290 6.70 0.10 -5.73
CA ALA A 290 5.25 -0.01 -5.97
C ALA A 290 4.86 -1.26 -6.78
N LEU A 291 5.65 -1.62 -7.80
CA LEU A 291 5.46 -2.84 -8.58
C LEU A 291 5.77 -4.11 -7.77
N SER A 292 6.84 -4.10 -6.97
CA SER A 292 7.23 -5.24 -6.12
C SER A 292 6.26 -5.48 -4.97
N GLU A 293 5.77 -4.42 -4.32
CA GLU A 293 4.73 -4.49 -3.30
C GLU A 293 3.40 -5.00 -3.89
N ALA A 294 2.94 -4.43 -5.01
CA ALA A 294 1.72 -4.89 -5.68
C ALA A 294 1.81 -6.36 -6.13
N TYR A 295 2.97 -6.82 -6.59
CA TYR A 295 3.21 -8.23 -6.91
C TYR A 295 3.19 -9.10 -5.64
N GLY A 296 3.99 -8.75 -4.62
CA GLY A 296 4.11 -9.53 -3.38
C GLY A 296 2.79 -9.68 -2.61
N MET A 297 1.92 -8.66 -2.63
CA MET A 297 0.60 -8.70 -2.00
C MET A 297 -0.43 -9.56 -2.76
N THR A 298 -0.19 -9.90 -4.04
CA THR A 298 -1.25 -10.45 -4.91
C THR A 298 -0.86 -11.68 -5.73
N GLY A 299 0.44 -12.01 -5.83
CA GLY A 299 0.95 -13.08 -6.69
C GLY A 299 0.63 -12.88 -8.18
N ASP A 300 0.40 -11.64 -8.64
CA ASP A 300 -0.08 -11.39 -10.00
C ASP A 300 1.04 -11.38 -11.03
N SER A 301 1.11 -12.42 -11.87
CA SER A 301 2.12 -12.53 -12.93
C SER A 301 2.07 -11.38 -13.95
N SER A 302 0.93 -10.70 -14.12
CA SER A 302 0.83 -9.51 -14.98
C SER A 302 1.58 -8.29 -14.41
N VAL A 303 1.77 -8.23 -13.09
CA VAL A 303 2.59 -7.21 -12.41
C VAL A 303 4.03 -7.71 -12.21
N GLY A 304 4.20 -8.99 -11.87
CA GLY A 304 5.50 -9.61 -11.57
C GLY A 304 6.55 -9.49 -12.68
N GLY A 305 6.12 -9.50 -13.95
CA GLY A 305 7.02 -9.26 -15.09
C GLY A 305 7.63 -7.84 -15.07
N PHE A 306 6.80 -6.80 -14.87
CA PHE A 306 7.28 -5.42 -14.75
C PHE A 306 8.09 -5.22 -13.47
N ALA A 307 7.70 -5.85 -12.36
CA ALA A 307 8.43 -5.77 -11.09
C ALA A 307 9.84 -6.35 -11.23
N GLN A 308 10.00 -7.57 -11.77
CA GLN A 308 11.33 -8.14 -12.02
C GLN A 308 12.15 -7.29 -13.00
N ALA A 309 11.54 -6.77 -14.08
CA ALA A 309 12.24 -5.93 -15.04
C ALA A 309 12.76 -4.61 -14.42
N ALA A 310 12.00 -4.00 -13.50
CA ALA A 310 12.45 -2.83 -12.75
C ALA A 310 13.66 -3.16 -11.85
N ILE A 311 13.63 -4.31 -11.19
CA ILE A 311 14.69 -4.77 -10.29
C ILE A 311 15.95 -5.18 -11.06
N ASP A 312 15.81 -5.83 -12.22
CA ASP A 312 16.90 -6.17 -13.12
C ASP A 312 17.63 -4.89 -13.61
N HIS A 313 16.91 -3.77 -13.80
CA HIS A 313 17.51 -2.44 -14.09
C HIS A 313 18.23 -1.82 -12.88
N ILE A 314 17.75 -2.00 -11.64
CA ILE A 314 18.48 -1.56 -10.43
C ILE A 314 19.82 -2.32 -10.34
N ILE A 315 19.77 -3.64 -10.52
CA ILE A 315 20.95 -4.51 -10.51
C ILE A 315 21.96 -4.07 -11.58
N ALA A 316 21.51 -3.81 -12.81
CA ALA A 316 22.36 -3.40 -13.93
C ALA A 316 22.83 -1.92 -13.92
N SER A 317 22.42 -1.13 -12.92
CA SER A 317 22.77 0.30 -12.81
C SER A 317 23.60 0.65 -11.58
N GLN A 318 24.01 -0.36 -10.78
CA GLN A 318 24.85 -0.17 -9.60
C GLN A 318 26.27 0.26 -9.99
N GLY A 319 26.79 1.32 -9.34
CA GLY A 319 28.15 1.79 -9.51
C GLY A 319 29.20 0.77 -9.04
N THR A 320 30.43 0.89 -9.53
CA THR A 320 31.54 0.01 -9.12
C THR A 320 32.01 0.24 -7.68
N ASP A 321 31.48 1.25 -7.00
CA ASP A 321 31.59 1.48 -5.55
C ASP A 321 30.47 0.80 -4.74
N GLY A 322 29.53 0.12 -5.42
CA GLY A 322 28.34 -0.49 -4.85
C GLY A 322 27.17 0.48 -4.63
N GLY A 323 27.31 1.76 -4.99
CA GLY A 323 26.29 2.78 -4.82
C GLY A 323 25.35 2.92 -6.03
N TRP A 324 24.41 3.87 -5.93
CA TRP A 324 23.62 4.36 -7.06
C TRP A 324 23.54 5.88 -7.02
N ARG A 325 23.30 6.52 -8.16
CA ARG A 325 23.08 7.96 -8.31
C ARG A 325 22.13 8.22 -9.48
N TYR A 326 22.04 9.45 -9.97
CA TYR A 326 21.05 9.87 -10.96
C TYR A 326 21.17 9.16 -12.31
N ALA A 327 22.39 8.81 -12.74
CA ALA A 327 22.66 7.99 -13.92
C ALA A 327 23.12 6.58 -13.54
N ALA A 328 22.89 5.62 -14.44
CA ALA A 328 23.34 4.24 -14.24
C ALA A 328 24.88 4.17 -14.20
N ASN A 329 25.41 3.32 -13.31
CA ASN A 329 26.85 3.08 -13.10
C ASN A 329 27.64 4.35 -12.69
N GLN A 330 26.96 5.40 -12.23
CA GLN A 330 27.58 6.68 -11.84
C GLN A 330 28.24 6.58 -10.46
N VAL A 331 29.54 6.87 -10.42
CA VAL A 331 30.40 6.85 -9.21
C VAL A 331 30.92 8.26 -8.91
N PRO A 332 31.02 8.69 -7.64
CA PRO A 332 30.49 8.01 -6.46
C PRO A 332 28.96 8.07 -6.41
N GLY A 333 28.36 7.00 -5.88
CA GLY A 333 26.94 6.93 -5.52
C GLY A 333 26.54 7.96 -4.46
N ASP A 334 25.24 8.10 -4.19
CA ASP A 334 24.71 8.92 -3.11
C ASP A 334 23.76 8.17 -2.16
N THR A 335 23.85 8.50 -0.87
CA THR A 335 23.11 7.81 0.20
C THR A 335 21.59 7.83 0.02
N SER A 336 21.04 8.89 -0.57
CA SER A 336 19.58 9.04 -0.74
C SER A 336 19.03 8.21 -1.90
N VAL A 337 19.72 8.11 -3.03
CA VAL A 337 19.32 7.20 -4.13
C VAL A 337 19.53 5.75 -3.69
N VAL A 338 20.63 5.45 -2.98
CA VAL A 338 20.86 4.13 -2.36
C VAL A 338 19.70 3.73 -1.43
N GLY A 339 19.15 4.65 -0.65
CA GLY A 339 17.95 4.43 0.17
C GLY A 339 16.78 3.84 -0.61
N TRP A 340 16.40 4.47 -1.72
CA TRP A 340 15.30 4.00 -2.58
C TRP A 340 15.62 2.68 -3.29
N GLN A 341 16.85 2.48 -3.76
CA GLN A 341 17.20 1.21 -4.42
C GLN A 341 17.26 0.04 -3.42
N VAL A 342 17.79 0.23 -2.21
CA VAL A 342 17.81 -0.83 -1.18
C VAL A 342 16.40 -1.16 -0.71
N MET A 343 15.50 -0.19 -0.56
CA MET A 343 14.08 -0.46 -0.31
C MET A 343 13.43 -1.25 -1.45
N ALA A 344 13.69 -0.91 -2.72
CA ALA A 344 13.18 -1.64 -3.88
C ALA A 344 13.69 -3.09 -3.92
N LEU A 345 14.99 -3.30 -3.76
CA LEU A 345 15.61 -4.63 -3.68
C LEU A 345 15.04 -5.45 -2.52
N LYS A 346 14.77 -4.83 -1.37
CA LYS A 346 14.14 -5.51 -0.22
C LYS A 346 12.68 -5.87 -0.49
N SER A 347 11.93 -4.97 -1.13
CA SER A 347 10.54 -5.20 -1.56
C SER A 347 10.45 -6.40 -2.49
N ALA A 348 11.35 -6.45 -3.48
CA ALA A 348 11.46 -7.51 -4.45
C ALA A 348 11.80 -8.86 -3.82
N TYR A 349 12.80 -8.88 -2.93
CA TYR A 349 13.20 -10.09 -2.24
C TYR A 349 12.07 -10.68 -1.36
N LEU A 350 11.34 -9.84 -0.62
CA LEU A 350 10.17 -10.29 0.16
C LEU A 350 8.97 -10.66 -0.71
N ALA A 351 8.92 -10.20 -1.97
CA ALA A 351 7.99 -10.66 -2.99
C ALA A 351 8.50 -11.89 -3.79
N HIS A 352 9.59 -12.52 -3.35
CA HIS A 352 10.24 -13.67 -4.00
C HIS A 352 10.73 -13.42 -5.44
N LEU A 353 10.99 -12.16 -5.80
CA LEU A 353 11.71 -11.79 -7.03
C LEU A 353 13.23 -12.03 -6.87
N ARG A 354 13.93 -12.18 -7.99
CA ARG A 354 15.37 -12.45 -8.00
C ARG A 354 16.16 -11.20 -7.60
N VAL A 355 16.94 -11.29 -6.53
CA VAL A 355 17.93 -10.29 -6.11
C VAL A 355 19.26 -11.00 -5.81
N PRO A 356 20.35 -10.76 -6.57
CA PRO A 356 21.64 -11.39 -6.31
C PRO A 356 22.30 -10.91 -5.01
N PRO A 357 22.90 -11.80 -4.19
CA PRO A 357 23.61 -11.45 -2.95
C PRO A 357 24.65 -10.32 -3.13
N ALA A 358 25.41 -10.37 -4.24
CA ALA A 358 26.47 -9.42 -4.55
C ALA A 358 26.00 -7.96 -4.62
N VAL A 359 24.74 -7.71 -4.99
CA VAL A 359 24.18 -6.35 -5.12
C VAL A 359 23.92 -5.74 -3.73
N ALA A 360 23.40 -6.55 -2.81
CA ALA A 360 23.25 -6.18 -1.40
C ALA A 360 24.62 -6.01 -0.71
N ALA A 361 25.58 -6.90 -1.00
CA ALA A 361 26.95 -6.77 -0.52
C ALA A 361 27.61 -5.46 -1.02
N GLY A 362 27.42 -5.10 -2.30
CA GLY A 362 27.85 -3.83 -2.88
C GLY A 362 27.24 -2.62 -2.16
N ALA A 363 25.92 -2.62 -1.92
CA ALA A 363 25.26 -1.56 -1.16
C ALA A 363 25.85 -1.37 0.25
N SER A 364 26.21 -2.48 0.93
CA SER A 364 26.87 -2.45 2.24
C SER A 364 28.32 -1.93 2.16
N GLN A 365 29.04 -2.20 1.06
CA GLN A 365 30.36 -1.62 0.79
C GLN A 365 30.26 -0.10 0.56
N PHE A 366 29.34 0.37 -0.27
CA PHE A 366 29.09 1.81 -0.46
C PHE A 366 28.81 2.50 0.87
N LEU A 367 27.93 1.93 1.70
CA LEU A 367 27.58 2.49 3.01
C LEU A 367 28.77 2.57 3.98
N ASN A 368 29.85 1.80 3.78
CA ASN A 368 31.09 1.98 4.54
C ASN A 368 31.83 3.28 4.14
N THR A 369 31.73 3.71 2.88
CA THR A 369 32.44 4.89 2.36
C THR A 369 31.79 6.23 2.75
N VAL A 370 30.48 6.21 3.03
CA VAL A 370 29.68 7.35 3.51
C VAL A 370 29.43 7.33 5.03
N SER A 371 30.03 6.38 5.75
CA SER A 371 29.79 6.16 7.20
C SER A 371 30.75 6.98 8.07
N HIS A 372 30.19 7.62 9.10
CA HIS A 372 30.88 8.44 10.11
C HIS A 372 30.54 7.92 11.51
N ALA A 373 31.30 8.36 12.52
CA ALA A 373 31.07 8.03 13.94
C ALA A 373 30.75 6.53 14.16
N ASN A 374 31.67 5.67 13.70
CA ASN A 374 31.58 4.20 13.74
C ASN A 374 30.30 3.58 13.10
N GLY A 375 29.66 4.28 12.17
CA GLY A 375 28.45 3.80 11.48
C GLY A 375 27.13 4.24 12.10
N THR A 376 27.17 5.19 13.05
CA THR A 376 25.97 5.85 13.61
C THR A 376 25.45 6.99 12.73
N GLU A 377 26.31 7.56 11.88
CA GLU A 377 26.03 8.76 11.09
C GLU A 377 26.47 8.59 9.63
N TYR A 378 25.76 9.22 8.68
CA TYR A 378 26.00 9.01 7.25
C TYR A 378 26.02 10.31 6.45
N SER A 379 27.01 10.50 5.58
CA SER A 379 27.12 11.62 4.65
C SER A 379 26.34 11.40 3.35
N TYR A 380 26.33 12.40 2.46
CA TYR A 380 25.68 12.29 1.14
C TYR A 380 26.57 11.55 0.14
N LEU A 381 27.85 11.93 0.08
CA LEU A 381 28.90 11.34 -0.75
C LEU A 381 30.08 10.89 0.14
N PRO A 382 30.99 10.06 -0.37
CA PRO A 382 32.24 9.74 0.31
C PRO A 382 33.12 10.99 0.48
N SER A 383 33.77 11.13 1.64
CA SER A 383 34.72 12.22 1.96
C SER A 383 34.31 13.62 1.48
N PRO A 384 33.13 14.14 1.88
CA PRO A 384 32.60 15.40 1.37
C PRO A 384 33.43 16.60 1.84
N THR A 385 33.81 17.48 0.91
CA THR A 385 34.52 18.73 1.20
C THR A 385 33.58 19.90 1.52
N ASP A 386 32.35 19.85 1.01
CA ASP A 386 31.27 20.77 1.37
C ASP A 386 30.51 20.22 2.60
N PRO A 387 30.42 20.99 3.71
CA PRO A 387 29.64 20.60 4.89
C PRO A 387 28.17 20.25 4.59
N ASN A 388 27.56 20.84 3.56
CA ASN A 388 26.20 20.49 3.14
C ASN A 388 26.08 19.01 2.73
N TYR A 389 27.16 18.41 2.22
CA TYR A 389 27.25 16.99 1.87
C TYR A 389 27.77 16.09 3.00
N GLY A 390 28.13 16.66 4.16
CA GLY A 390 28.50 15.94 5.41
C GLY A 390 27.35 15.13 6.03
N PRO A 391 27.51 14.64 7.27
CA PRO A 391 26.44 13.94 7.97
C PRO A 391 25.20 14.81 8.23
N SER A 392 24.00 14.24 8.13
CA SER A 392 22.80 14.86 8.71
C SER A 392 21.77 13.81 9.14
N PRO A 393 20.85 14.12 10.08
CA PRO A 393 19.87 13.16 10.58
C PRO A 393 19.05 12.45 9.48
N THR A 394 18.64 13.19 8.44
CA THR A 394 17.98 12.65 7.23
C THR A 394 18.80 11.54 6.56
N ARG A 395 20.10 11.76 6.36
CA ARG A 395 21.02 10.77 5.75
C ARG A 395 21.34 9.63 6.71
N SER A 396 21.53 9.92 7.99
CA SER A 396 21.74 8.92 9.04
C SER A 396 20.56 7.95 9.13
N SER A 397 19.31 8.44 9.09
CA SER A 397 18.12 7.60 9.02
C SER A 397 18.11 6.69 7.79
N ILE A 398 18.47 7.21 6.62
CA ILE A 398 18.55 6.41 5.38
C ILE A 398 19.63 5.33 5.49
N GLY A 399 20.84 5.70 5.93
CA GLY A 399 21.96 4.77 6.11
C GLY A 399 21.65 3.66 7.11
N LEU A 400 21.13 4.01 8.29
CA LEU A 400 20.73 3.06 9.32
C LEU A 400 19.62 2.12 8.84
N LEU A 401 18.59 2.62 8.14
CA LEU A 401 17.54 1.76 7.58
C LEU A 401 18.10 0.78 6.56
N CYS A 402 18.98 1.23 5.67
CA CYS A 402 19.65 0.37 4.70
C CYS A 402 20.48 -0.69 5.41
N ARG A 403 21.25 -0.35 6.44
CA ARG A 403 22.02 -1.31 7.24
C ARG A 403 21.14 -2.41 7.83
N MET A 404 19.97 -2.07 8.36
CA MET A 404 19.03 -3.04 8.93
C MET A 404 18.49 -4.00 7.85
N TYR A 405 18.11 -3.47 6.68
CA TYR A 405 17.70 -4.32 5.55
C TYR A 405 18.83 -5.18 4.99
N LEU A 406 20.08 -4.74 5.14
CA LEU A 406 21.33 -5.43 4.77
C LEU A 406 21.94 -6.26 5.92
N GLY A 407 21.16 -6.58 6.97
CA GLY A 407 21.49 -7.59 7.97
C GLY A 407 21.99 -7.08 9.34
N TRP A 408 22.11 -5.77 9.57
CA TRP A 408 22.46 -5.26 10.91
C TRP A 408 21.36 -5.59 11.94
N LYS A 409 21.73 -6.38 12.95
CA LYS A 409 20.85 -6.81 14.05
C LYS A 409 20.70 -5.75 15.15
N ARG A 410 19.65 -5.88 15.96
CA ARG A 410 19.25 -4.90 17.00
C ARG A 410 20.28 -4.71 18.14
N ASP A 411 21.19 -5.65 18.30
CA ASP A 411 22.32 -5.63 19.25
C ASP A 411 23.57 -4.93 18.69
N ASN A 412 23.59 -4.55 17.40
CA ASN A 412 24.65 -3.73 16.82
C ASN A 412 24.74 -2.37 17.54
N GLU A 413 25.89 -2.08 18.14
CA GLU A 413 26.09 -0.89 18.96
C GLU A 413 25.92 0.42 18.18
N ALA A 414 26.40 0.48 16.94
CA ALA A 414 26.26 1.66 16.09
C ALA A 414 24.81 1.87 15.62
N LEU A 415 24.06 0.79 15.38
CA LEU A 415 22.62 0.89 15.16
C LEU A 415 21.91 1.48 16.39
N ARG A 416 22.20 0.94 17.58
CA ARG A 416 21.62 1.39 18.85
C ARG A 416 21.90 2.87 19.13
N GLU A 417 23.16 3.31 19.01
CA GLU A 417 23.51 4.73 19.23
C GLU A 417 22.87 5.65 18.19
N GLY A 418 22.89 5.27 16.90
CA GLY A 418 22.22 6.02 15.83
C GLY A 418 20.71 6.15 16.06
N VAL A 419 20.04 5.07 16.46
CA VAL A 419 18.62 5.05 16.84
C VAL A 419 18.33 5.99 18.02
N LEU A 420 19.19 6.01 19.05
CA LEU A 420 19.01 6.89 20.21
C LEU A 420 19.21 8.37 19.85
N LYS A 421 20.21 8.71 19.01
CA LYS A 421 20.38 10.08 18.46
C LYS A 421 19.15 10.55 17.68
N LEU A 422 18.51 9.66 16.91
CA LEU A 422 17.27 9.98 16.20
C LEU A 422 16.09 10.19 17.16
N ALA A 423 15.95 9.35 18.18
CA ALA A 423 14.90 9.47 19.18
C ALA A 423 15.03 10.74 20.03
N GLU A 424 16.25 11.13 20.41
CA GLU A 424 16.57 12.36 21.15
C GLU A 424 16.22 13.61 20.33
N ARG A 425 16.58 13.62 19.02
CA ARG A 425 16.25 14.72 18.11
C ARG A 425 14.73 14.89 17.93
N GLY A 426 13.98 13.79 17.87
CA GLY A 426 12.54 13.81 17.60
C GLY A 426 12.18 14.19 16.15
N PRO A 427 10.88 14.21 15.81
CA PRO A 427 10.41 14.51 14.46
C PRO A 427 10.68 15.97 14.03
N SER A 428 10.69 16.20 12.71
CA SER A 428 10.80 17.53 12.11
C SER A 428 9.42 18.09 11.75
N ASN A 429 9.21 19.38 11.99
CA ASN A 429 7.97 20.08 11.61
C ASN A 429 7.76 20.18 10.09
N ASN A 430 8.82 20.11 9.28
CA ASN A 430 8.73 20.28 7.81
C ASN A 430 9.62 19.36 6.96
N ASP A 431 10.60 18.65 7.51
CA ASP A 431 11.36 17.61 6.78
C ASP A 431 10.60 16.27 6.81
N TYR A 432 9.65 16.12 5.88
CA TYR A 432 8.82 14.93 5.74
C TYR A 432 9.65 13.71 5.28
N TYR A 433 10.78 13.95 4.60
CA TYR A 433 11.69 12.90 4.14
C TYR A 433 12.45 12.27 5.31
N TYR A 434 12.97 13.11 6.22
CA TYR A 434 13.52 12.68 7.50
C TYR A 434 12.49 11.91 8.33
N ASN A 435 11.28 12.44 8.48
CA ASN A 435 10.22 11.80 9.28
C ASN A 435 9.90 10.39 8.77
N TYR A 436 9.80 10.19 7.45
CA TYR A 436 9.53 8.90 6.83
C TYR A 436 10.64 7.86 7.10
N TYR A 437 11.91 8.22 6.92
CA TYR A 437 13.02 7.28 7.17
C TYR A 437 13.28 7.06 8.67
N ALA A 438 13.25 8.12 9.50
CA ALA A 438 13.48 8.02 10.93
C ALA A 438 12.41 7.17 11.63
N SER A 439 11.13 7.32 11.24
CA SER A 439 10.04 6.50 11.77
C SER A 439 10.22 5.02 11.44
N GLN A 440 10.68 4.68 10.23
CA GLN A 440 10.98 3.28 9.88
C GLN A 440 12.14 2.72 10.71
N VAL A 441 13.24 3.47 10.88
CA VAL A 441 14.37 3.04 11.73
C VAL A 441 13.91 2.77 13.16
N LEU A 442 13.15 3.70 13.75
CA LEU A 442 12.67 3.60 15.12
C LEU A 442 11.63 2.48 15.29
N PHE A 443 10.69 2.31 14.34
CA PHE A 443 9.71 1.22 14.36
C PHE A 443 10.39 -0.14 14.24
N GLN A 444 11.27 -0.31 13.25
CA GLN A 444 11.94 -1.58 12.96
C GLN A 444 12.88 -2.00 14.10
N TYR A 445 13.59 -1.04 14.70
CA TYR A 445 14.50 -1.32 15.82
C TYR A 445 13.72 -1.73 17.07
N THR A 446 12.67 -0.98 17.43
CA THR A 446 11.87 -1.24 18.64
C THR A 446 10.85 -2.38 18.49
N GLY A 447 10.52 -2.76 17.26
CA GLY A 447 9.37 -3.61 16.97
C GLY A 447 8.03 -2.95 17.33
N GLY A 448 7.95 -1.62 17.18
CA GLY A 448 6.78 -0.80 17.48
C GLY A 448 6.41 -0.69 18.96
N LYS A 449 7.39 -0.75 19.87
CA LYS A 449 7.17 -0.94 21.32
C LYS A 449 8.07 -0.06 22.21
N GLY A 450 7.69 0.08 23.47
CA GLY A 450 8.48 0.77 24.50
C GLY A 450 8.44 2.30 24.38
N ALA A 451 9.12 2.98 25.32
CA ALA A 451 9.11 4.44 25.43
C ALA A 451 9.63 5.13 24.15
N VAL A 452 10.81 4.72 23.66
CA VAL A 452 11.44 5.28 22.44
C VAL A 452 10.47 5.37 21.26
N TRP A 453 9.68 4.32 21.02
CA TRP A 453 8.69 4.35 19.94
C TRP A 453 7.47 5.21 20.29
N ARG A 454 6.90 5.01 21.48
CA ARG A 454 5.71 5.71 21.96
C ARG A 454 5.91 7.24 21.93
N ASP A 455 7.04 7.72 22.44
CA ASP A 455 7.33 9.14 22.58
C ASP A 455 7.78 9.81 21.26
N TRP A 456 8.25 9.03 20.27
CA TRP A 456 8.42 9.50 18.89
C TRP A 456 7.07 9.59 18.17
N ASN A 457 6.32 8.48 18.15
CA ASN A 457 5.06 8.35 17.42
C ASN A 457 4.05 9.41 17.87
N LEU A 458 3.75 9.51 19.18
CA LEU A 458 2.74 10.45 19.68
C LEU A 458 2.98 11.88 19.16
N LYS A 459 4.23 12.36 19.21
CA LYS A 459 4.60 13.68 18.67
C LYS A 459 4.36 13.78 17.16
N LEU A 460 4.85 12.81 16.38
CA LEU A 460 4.79 12.86 14.92
C LEU A 460 3.37 12.64 14.37
N ARG A 461 2.60 11.72 14.96
CA ARG A 461 1.21 11.46 14.60
C ARG A 461 0.35 12.70 14.83
N ASP A 462 0.46 13.31 16.00
CA ASP A 462 -0.37 14.47 16.36
C ASP A 462 0.07 15.72 15.57
N GLN A 463 1.37 15.87 15.30
CA GLN A 463 1.89 16.86 14.34
C GLN A 463 1.30 16.66 12.94
N LEU A 464 1.32 15.44 12.39
CA LEU A 464 0.80 15.17 11.05
C LEU A 464 -0.71 15.35 10.98
N ILE A 465 -1.49 14.92 11.98
CA ILE A 465 -2.94 15.20 12.04
C ILE A 465 -3.18 16.72 12.02
N GLY A 466 -2.47 17.49 12.86
CA GLY A 466 -2.57 18.95 12.91
C GLY A 466 -2.07 19.70 11.67
N GLN A 467 -1.30 19.03 10.79
CA GLN A 467 -0.80 19.57 9.52
C GLN A 467 -1.62 19.14 8.29
N GLN A 468 -2.66 18.30 8.44
CA GLN A 468 -3.51 17.92 7.31
C GLN A 468 -4.43 19.08 6.92
N GLU A 469 -4.49 19.40 5.63
CA GLU A 469 -5.43 20.38 5.10
C GLU A 469 -6.88 19.89 5.28
N THR A 470 -7.74 20.76 5.80
CA THR A 470 -9.15 20.46 6.08
C THR A 470 -10.12 21.09 5.07
N GLN A 471 -9.64 22.02 4.22
CA GLN A 471 -10.48 22.88 3.39
C GLN A 471 -10.26 22.73 1.88
N GLY A 472 -11.27 23.13 1.12
CA GLY A 472 -11.20 23.29 -0.33
C GLY A 472 -10.79 22.02 -1.09
N HIS A 473 -10.07 22.21 -2.20
CA HIS A 473 -9.63 21.12 -3.10
C HIS A 473 -8.42 20.33 -2.56
N ALA A 474 -7.72 20.89 -1.57
CA ALA A 474 -6.55 20.27 -0.95
C ALA A 474 -6.90 19.47 0.32
N ARG A 475 -8.17 19.42 0.74
CA ARG A 475 -8.60 18.66 1.92
C ARG A 475 -8.14 17.19 1.86
N GLY A 476 -7.48 16.73 2.93
CA GLY A 476 -6.89 15.39 3.04
C GLY A 476 -5.42 15.30 2.60
N SER A 477 -4.83 16.40 2.13
CA SER A 477 -3.41 16.47 1.72
C SER A 477 -2.55 17.21 2.73
N TRP A 478 -1.24 17.10 2.59
CA TRP A 478 -0.26 17.85 3.37
C TRP A 478 0.59 18.76 2.49
N TYR A 479 0.90 19.94 3.00
CA TYR A 479 1.99 20.77 2.51
C TYR A 479 2.49 21.71 3.61
N THR A 480 3.81 21.90 3.70
CA THR A 480 4.46 22.96 4.47
C THR A 480 5.82 23.28 3.86
N ASP A 481 6.29 24.51 3.96
CA ASP A 481 7.55 24.93 3.34
C ASP A 481 8.75 24.32 4.09
N GLY A 482 9.65 23.68 3.35
CA GLY A 482 10.76 22.91 3.91
C GLY A 482 11.60 22.19 2.84
N PRO A 483 12.65 21.46 3.25
CA PRO A 483 13.61 20.85 2.33
C PRO A 483 12.95 19.93 1.30
N HIS A 484 13.17 20.20 0.01
CA HIS A 484 12.65 19.45 -1.13
C HIS A 484 11.11 19.45 -1.31
N ASN A 485 10.35 20.11 -0.42
CA ASN A 485 8.88 20.12 -0.46
C ASN A 485 8.32 20.86 -1.68
N ASP A 486 9.04 21.90 -2.14
CA ASP A 486 8.74 22.65 -3.37
C ASP A 486 8.94 21.79 -4.65
N THR A 487 9.91 20.88 -4.60
CA THR A 487 10.35 20.05 -5.71
C THR A 487 9.53 18.76 -5.79
N GLY A 488 9.17 18.18 -4.64
CA GLY A 488 8.24 17.07 -4.54
C GLY A 488 6.76 17.48 -4.69
N GLY A 489 6.42 18.71 -4.28
CA GLY A 489 5.05 19.21 -4.26
C GLY A 489 4.12 18.49 -3.28
N ARG A 490 2.86 18.94 -3.26
CA ARG A 490 1.79 18.41 -2.38
C ARG A 490 1.57 16.89 -2.50
N LEU A 491 1.80 16.26 -3.67
CA LEU A 491 1.67 14.80 -3.82
C LEU A 491 2.71 14.05 -2.98
N TYR A 492 3.98 14.43 -3.11
CA TYR A 492 5.09 13.82 -2.40
C TYR A 492 4.92 13.91 -0.88
N MET A 493 4.59 15.10 -0.38
CA MET A 493 4.35 15.32 1.04
C MET A 493 3.17 14.49 1.56
N THR A 494 2.07 14.44 0.79
CA THR A 494 0.89 13.64 1.15
C THR A 494 1.20 12.14 1.17
N SER A 495 1.93 11.65 0.17
CA SER A 495 2.37 10.24 0.13
C SER A 495 3.27 9.92 1.31
N LEU A 496 4.30 10.72 1.60
CA LEU A 496 5.20 10.49 2.75
C LEU A 496 4.46 10.55 4.09
N ALA A 497 3.58 11.52 4.30
CA ALA A 497 2.78 11.62 5.52
C ALA A 497 1.90 10.39 5.73
N THR A 498 1.17 9.96 4.69
CA THR A 498 0.30 8.79 4.75
C THR A 498 1.12 7.52 5.04
N MET A 499 2.20 7.27 4.31
CA MET A 499 3.06 6.10 4.55
C MET A 499 3.75 6.11 5.94
N THR A 500 3.98 7.29 6.50
CA THR A 500 4.53 7.45 7.86
C THR A 500 3.48 7.12 8.93
N LEU A 501 2.22 7.49 8.71
CA LEU A 501 1.10 7.13 9.59
C LEU A 501 0.67 5.65 9.45
N GLU A 502 0.91 5.01 8.30
CA GLU A 502 0.63 3.59 8.06
C GLU A 502 1.69 2.63 8.67
N VAL A 503 2.84 3.13 9.14
CA VAL A 503 4.04 2.32 9.45
C VAL A 503 3.79 1.12 10.38
N TYR A 504 2.79 1.23 11.25
CA TYR A 504 2.34 0.19 12.19
C TYR A 504 1.79 -1.08 11.53
N TYR A 505 1.24 -0.96 10.31
CA TYR A 505 0.37 -1.98 9.71
C TYR A 505 0.52 -2.20 8.20
N ARG A 506 1.47 -1.51 7.52
CA ARG A 506 1.69 -1.71 6.06
C ARG A 506 1.84 -3.19 5.72
N TYR A 507 1.10 -3.63 4.70
CA TYR A 507 0.84 -5.05 4.42
C TYR A 507 2.06 -5.81 3.89
N MET A 508 2.95 -5.12 3.17
CA MET A 508 4.21 -5.71 2.70
C MET A 508 5.24 -5.75 3.83
N PRO A 509 5.96 -6.87 4.01
CA PRO A 509 6.71 -7.05 5.24
C PRO A 509 7.97 -6.18 5.35
N ILE A 510 8.34 -5.36 4.35
CA ILE A 510 9.48 -4.42 4.42
C ILE A 510 9.33 -3.37 5.52
N TYR A 511 8.10 -3.07 5.93
CA TYR A 511 7.77 -2.16 7.02
C TYR A 511 7.54 -2.89 8.36
N GLN A 512 7.42 -4.22 8.32
CA GLN A 512 7.26 -5.10 9.49
C GLN A 512 8.64 -5.62 9.94
N THR A 513 8.74 -6.12 11.18
CA THR A 513 10.01 -6.64 11.74
C THR A 513 10.63 -7.75 10.90
N ASP A 514 9.79 -8.57 10.26
CA ASP A 514 10.15 -9.55 9.24
C ASP A 514 11.12 -9.04 8.15
N ALA A 515 11.14 -7.74 7.83
CA ALA A 515 12.10 -7.16 6.91
C ALA A 515 13.55 -7.31 7.38
N VAL A 516 13.81 -6.95 8.63
CA VAL A 516 15.16 -6.87 9.20
C VAL A 516 15.58 -8.21 9.80
N ASP A 517 14.59 -9.05 10.12
CA ASP A 517 14.80 -10.43 10.55
C ASP A 517 15.08 -11.37 9.35
N LYS A 518 14.53 -11.15 8.15
CA LYS A 518 14.82 -11.91 6.92
C LYS A 518 15.99 -11.31 6.13
N GLU A 519 17.18 -11.88 6.28
CA GLU A 519 18.37 -11.52 5.50
C GLU A 519 18.24 -11.87 4.02
N PHE A 520 18.98 -11.17 3.15
CA PHE A 520 19.21 -11.59 1.77
C PHE A 520 19.97 -12.94 1.75
N PRO A 521 19.86 -13.74 0.67
CA PRO A 521 20.68 -14.95 0.53
C PRO A 521 22.17 -14.61 0.53
N GLU A 522 23.00 -15.58 0.97
CA GLU A 522 24.47 -15.57 0.90
C GLU A 522 24.99 -15.84 -0.52
#